data_AF-A0A357CUK7-F1
#
_entry.id   AF-A0A357CUK7-F1
#
_cell.length_a   1.000
_cell.length_b   1.000
_cell.length_c   1.000
_cell.angle_alpha   90.00
_cell.angle_beta   90.00
_cell.angle_gamma   90.00
#
_symmetry.space_group_name_H-M   'P 1'
#
loop_
_entity.id
_entity.type
_entity.pdbx_description
1 polymer ?
#
loop_
_entity_poly.entity_id
_entity_poly.type
_entity_poly.pdbx_seq_one_letter_code
_entity_poly.pdbx_strand_id
1 'polypeptide(L)'
;IIGSMADNPKELVIEKADELTVECQRIIDECTVDEIRNGAIDILAKVEKAKGNTEKALELLSRFPDWFGCTRYQKAEQLFDKKSSEWWYYLNYNFYMLCDFSINKLLKMIWYDEKSFDEKVKSTLKIAEWLKEILEQTNYEMLYRSLETIYDHIGGQYHFANRDIEGIPYFELALNFAQKLDEFILSDRQIPNTYYKLKIDISTNIGMSVPWGFVKRMIEWYGKGEWYAEL
;
A
#
# COMPACT_ATOMS: atom_id res chain seq x y z
N ILE A 1 12.55 12.59 -8.32
CA ILE A 1 11.70 13.48 -7.49
C ILE A 1 11.81 12.95 -6.06
N ILE A 2 12.20 13.79 -5.10
CA ILE A 2 12.28 13.41 -3.68
C ILE A 2 10.86 13.51 -3.09
N GLY A 3 10.33 12.41 -2.59
CA GLY A 3 8.96 12.34 -2.05
C GLY A 3 8.90 11.76 -0.64
N SER A 4 7.90 12.17 0.14
CA SER A 4 7.65 11.63 1.48
C SER A 4 7.28 10.14 1.44
N MET A 5 6.57 9.69 0.41
CA MET A 5 6.17 8.29 0.27
C MET A 5 7.15 7.42 -0.53
N ALA A 6 8.29 7.98 -0.96
CA ALA A 6 9.25 7.28 -1.81
C ALA A 6 10.51 6.83 -1.05
N ASP A 7 11.05 5.68 -1.48
CA ASP A 7 12.41 5.25 -1.17
C ASP A 7 13.37 6.09 -2.03
N ASN A 8 13.90 7.17 -1.45
CA ASN A 8 14.75 8.12 -2.17
C ASN A 8 16.22 7.68 -2.13
N PRO A 9 16.96 7.73 -3.25
CA PRO A 9 18.40 7.51 -3.25
C PRO A 9 19.11 8.46 -2.29
N LYS A 10 20.02 7.93 -1.47
CA LYS A 10 20.72 8.72 -0.44
C LYS A 10 21.50 9.88 -1.06
N GLU A 11 22.14 9.64 -2.19
CA GLU A 11 22.99 10.59 -2.90
C GLU A 11 22.17 11.80 -3.37
N LEU A 12 20.97 11.54 -3.90
CA LEU A 12 20.04 12.59 -4.34
C LEU A 12 19.55 13.44 -3.17
N VAL A 13 19.27 12.81 -2.02
CA VAL A 13 18.85 13.52 -0.80
C VAL A 13 19.97 14.41 -0.26
N ILE A 14 21.22 13.93 -0.31
CA ILE A 14 22.40 14.71 0.11
C ILE A 14 22.59 15.92 -0.81
N GLU A 15 22.52 15.72 -2.13
CA GLU A 15 22.70 16.79 -3.13
C GLU A 15 21.73 17.96 -2.89
N LYS A 16 20.48 17.65 -2.53
CA LYS A 16 19.42 18.64 -2.33
C LYS A 16 19.20 19.05 -0.87
N ALA A 17 20.06 18.60 0.05
CA ALA A 17 19.79 18.68 1.47
C ALA A 17 19.52 20.11 1.97
N ASP A 18 20.30 21.09 1.52
CA ASP A 18 20.18 22.48 2.01
C ASP A 18 18.90 23.15 1.51
N GLU A 19 18.56 22.97 0.23
CA GLU A 19 17.30 23.45 -0.35
C GLU A 19 16.09 22.81 0.35
N LEU A 20 16.11 21.48 0.51
CA LEU A 20 15.05 20.75 1.21
C LEU A 20 14.91 21.20 2.66
N THR A 21 16.02 21.48 3.35
CA THR A 21 15.99 21.93 4.75
C THR A 21 15.25 23.25 4.87
N VAL A 22 15.58 24.23 4.02
CA VAL A 22 14.95 25.55 4.04
C VAL A 22 13.47 25.48 3.70
N GLU A 23 13.12 24.80 2.60
CA GLU A 23 11.74 24.72 2.12
C GLU A 23 10.84 23.92 3.07
N CYS A 24 11.32 22.79 3.59
CA CYS A 24 10.54 21.98 4.53
C CYS A 24 10.37 22.69 5.87
N GLN A 25 11.38 23.42 6.35
CA GLN A 25 11.26 24.20 7.58
C GLN A 25 10.20 25.31 7.41
N ARG A 26 10.21 26.03 6.29
CA ARG A 26 9.20 27.04 5.98
C ARG A 26 7.78 26.44 5.97
N ILE A 27 7.61 25.27 5.34
CA ILE A 27 6.32 24.56 5.33
C ILE A 27 5.88 24.18 6.75
N ILE A 28 6.79 23.68 7.60
CA ILE A 28 6.47 23.29 8.98
C ILE A 28 5.99 24.50 9.79
N ASP A 29 6.63 25.65 9.63
CA ASP A 29 6.36 26.85 10.42
C ASP A 29 5.13 27.62 9.92
N GLU A 30 4.88 27.64 8.61
CA GLU A 30 3.87 28.50 7.99
C GLU A 30 2.60 27.75 7.52
N CYS A 31 2.69 26.46 7.21
CA CYS A 31 1.54 25.73 6.66
C CYS A 31 0.57 25.29 7.76
N THR A 32 -0.72 25.56 7.58
CA THR A 32 -1.78 25.13 8.52
C THR A 32 -2.35 23.75 8.19
N VAL A 33 -1.91 23.12 7.09
CA VAL A 33 -2.41 21.83 6.62
C VAL A 33 -1.51 20.72 7.16
N ASP A 34 -2.04 19.91 8.08
CA ASP A 34 -1.30 18.83 8.74
C ASP A 34 -0.65 17.86 7.77
N GLU A 35 -1.36 17.46 6.71
CA GLU A 35 -0.87 16.50 5.72
C GLU A 35 0.40 17.02 5.00
N ILE A 36 0.43 18.32 4.67
CA ILE A 36 1.56 18.97 4.01
C ILE A 36 2.72 19.14 5.00
N ARG A 37 2.43 19.57 6.23
CA ARG A 37 3.44 19.68 7.30
C ARG A 37 4.10 18.33 7.62
N ASN A 38 3.29 17.29 7.74
CA ASN A 38 3.76 15.92 7.99
C ASN A 38 4.67 15.44 6.87
N GLY A 39 4.34 15.73 5.60
CA GLY A 39 5.22 15.46 4.47
C GLY A 39 6.58 16.17 4.58
N ALA A 40 6.61 17.43 5.03
CA ALA A 40 7.85 18.18 5.24
C ALA A 40 8.70 17.63 6.41
N ILE A 41 8.06 17.23 7.52
CA ILE A 41 8.77 16.60 8.66
C ILE A 41 9.45 15.29 8.21
N ASP A 42 8.75 14.44 7.44
CA ASP A 42 9.33 13.20 6.92
C ASP A 42 10.54 13.45 6.00
N ILE A 43 10.44 14.43 5.10
CA ILE A 43 11.57 14.79 4.23
C ILE A 43 12.77 15.29 5.04
N LEU A 44 12.56 16.13 6.06
CA LEU A 44 13.65 16.55 6.95
C LEU A 44 14.30 15.37 7.68
N ALA A 45 13.50 14.42 8.17
CA ALA A 45 14.04 13.22 8.82
C ALA A 45 14.92 12.41 7.86
N LYS A 46 14.52 12.29 6.57
CA LYS A 46 15.35 11.65 5.54
C LYS A 46 16.64 12.41 5.26
N VAL A 47 16.61 13.75 5.23
CA VAL A 47 17.81 14.60 5.09
C VAL A 47 18.77 14.37 6.26
N GLU A 48 18.27 14.41 7.49
CA GLU A 48 19.10 14.17 8.68
C GLU A 48 19.69 12.76 8.68
N LYS A 49 18.90 11.75 8.32
CA LYS A 49 19.39 10.38 8.18
C LYS A 49 20.48 10.27 7.11
N ALA A 50 20.31 10.93 5.97
CA ALA A 50 21.29 10.93 4.88
C ALA A 50 22.62 11.58 5.28
N LYS A 51 22.58 12.61 6.13
CA LYS A 51 23.74 13.27 6.77
C LYS A 51 24.40 12.43 7.88
N GLY A 52 23.81 11.30 8.27
CA GLY A 52 24.29 10.43 9.35
C GLY A 52 23.69 10.73 10.73
N ASN A 53 22.83 11.75 10.84
CA ASN A 53 22.23 12.22 12.10
C ASN A 53 20.96 11.41 12.43
N THR A 54 21.14 10.13 12.76
CA THR A 54 20.02 9.21 12.99
C THR A 54 19.14 9.63 14.18
N GLU A 55 19.74 10.11 15.27
CA GLU A 55 18.99 10.54 16.46
C GLU A 55 18.06 11.73 16.15
N LYS A 56 18.58 12.72 15.44
CA LYS A 56 17.80 13.89 15.01
C LYS A 56 16.68 13.51 14.02
N ALA A 57 16.94 12.55 13.14
CA ALA A 57 15.89 12.00 12.28
C ALA A 57 14.77 11.35 13.11
N LEU A 58 15.11 10.59 14.15
CA LEU A 58 14.12 9.96 15.04
C LEU A 58 13.35 11.00 15.88
N GLU A 59 14.01 12.06 16.36
CA GLU A 59 13.36 13.18 17.06
C GLU A 59 12.33 13.90 16.17
N LEU A 60 12.65 14.12 14.89
CA LEU A 60 11.68 14.66 13.95
C LEU A 60 10.48 13.72 13.78
N LEU A 61 10.72 12.41 13.67
CA LEU A 61 9.67 11.41 13.50
C LEU A 61 8.84 11.16 14.77
N SER A 62 9.34 11.48 15.96
CA SER A 62 8.54 11.35 17.20
C SER A 62 7.42 12.40 17.31
N ARG A 63 7.35 13.36 16.37
CA ARG A 63 6.27 14.34 16.28
C ARG A 63 4.99 13.76 15.67
N PHE A 64 5.08 12.63 14.99
CA PHE A 64 3.91 11.95 14.44
C PHE A 64 3.14 11.22 15.55
N PRO A 65 1.81 11.20 15.50
CA PRO A 65 1.03 10.38 16.42
C PRO A 65 1.30 8.89 16.15
N ASP A 66 1.22 8.09 17.21
CA ASP A 66 1.21 6.64 17.06
C ASP A 66 0.03 6.22 16.15
N TRP A 67 0.29 5.23 15.29
CA TRP A 67 -0.73 4.72 14.37
C TRP A 67 -1.96 4.18 15.12
N PHE A 68 -1.75 3.52 16.26
CA PHE A 68 -2.82 2.93 17.05
C PHE A 68 -3.50 3.99 17.93
N GLY A 69 -4.81 4.21 17.71
CA GLY A 69 -5.62 5.08 18.57
C GLY A 69 -5.73 6.53 18.13
N CYS A 70 -5.06 6.95 17.05
CA CYS A 70 -5.07 8.32 16.54
C CYS A 70 -5.63 8.47 15.11
N THR A 71 -6.16 7.40 14.49
CA THR A 71 -6.74 7.52 13.15
C THR A 71 -8.19 8.00 13.20
N ARG A 72 -8.54 8.97 12.33
CA ARG A 72 -9.89 9.52 12.24
C ARG A 72 -10.97 8.45 12.00
N TYR A 73 -10.64 7.43 11.20
CA TYR A 73 -11.56 6.37 10.81
C TYR A 73 -11.83 5.37 11.94
N GLN A 74 -10.82 5.07 12.78
CA GLN A 74 -11.03 4.26 13.98
C GLN A 74 -11.91 4.99 15.00
N LYS A 75 -11.71 6.31 15.17
CA LYS A 75 -12.57 7.11 16.05
C LYS A 75 -13.99 7.24 15.50
N ALA A 76 -14.14 7.42 14.20
CA ALA A 76 -15.45 7.47 13.57
C ALA A 76 -16.22 6.15 13.72
N GLU A 77 -15.57 4.99 13.58
CA GLU A 77 -16.19 3.68 13.85
C GLU A 77 -16.83 3.62 15.25
N GLN A 78 -16.17 4.19 16.26
CA GLN A 78 -16.63 4.18 17.65
C GLN A 78 -17.82 5.11 17.93
N LEU A 79 -18.17 6.00 17.00
CA LEU A 79 -19.30 6.94 17.16
C LEU A 79 -20.65 6.32 16.80
N PHE A 80 -20.67 5.33 15.92
CA PHE A 80 -21.91 4.78 15.37
C PHE A 80 -22.35 3.51 16.11
N ASP A 81 -23.66 3.32 16.17
CA ASP A 81 -24.23 2.11 16.77
C ASP A 81 -23.77 0.86 16.02
N LYS A 82 -23.41 -0.18 16.79
CA LYS A 82 -23.06 -1.48 16.22
C LYS A 82 -24.19 -1.96 15.31
N LYS A 83 -23.83 -2.47 14.14
CA LYS A 83 -24.73 -2.92 13.06
C LYS A 83 -25.40 -1.82 12.23
N SER A 84 -25.18 -0.54 12.53
CA SER A 84 -25.53 0.54 11.59
C SER A 84 -24.70 0.42 10.31
N SER A 85 -25.22 0.95 9.20
CA SER A 85 -24.50 0.93 7.92
C SER A 85 -23.24 1.80 7.97
N GLU A 86 -23.23 2.86 8.78
CA GLU A 86 -22.07 3.70 9.06
C GLU A 86 -21.00 2.94 9.84
N TRP A 87 -21.39 2.24 10.91
CA TRP A 87 -20.46 1.40 11.66
C TRP A 87 -19.82 0.34 10.75
N TRP A 88 -20.62 -0.34 9.93
CA TRP A 88 -20.09 -1.30 8.96
C TRP A 88 -19.19 -0.66 7.91
N TYR A 89 -19.51 0.53 7.42
CA TYR A 89 -18.64 1.27 6.51
C TYR A 89 -17.26 1.50 7.15
N TYR A 90 -17.21 2.06 8.36
CA TYR A 90 -15.94 2.38 9.02
C TYR A 90 -15.17 1.11 9.40
N LEU A 91 -15.84 0.07 9.90
CA LEU A 91 -15.21 -1.22 10.19
C LEU A 91 -14.55 -1.80 8.94
N ASN A 92 -15.28 -1.85 7.82
CA ASN A 92 -14.75 -2.40 6.58
C ASN A 92 -13.61 -1.53 6.02
N TYR A 93 -13.73 -0.19 6.08
CA TYR A 93 -12.66 0.70 5.61
C TYR A 93 -11.39 0.57 6.46
N ASN A 94 -11.55 0.52 7.78
CA ASN A 94 -10.45 0.29 8.72
C ASN A 94 -9.78 -1.06 8.47
N PHE A 95 -10.57 -2.12 8.26
CA PHE A 95 -10.06 -3.45 7.97
C PHE A 95 -9.28 -3.49 6.66
N TYR A 96 -9.81 -2.88 5.58
CA TYR A 96 -9.10 -2.73 4.32
C TYR A 96 -7.72 -2.06 4.50
N MET A 97 -7.70 -0.89 5.13
CA MET A 97 -6.47 -0.12 5.37
C MET A 97 -5.47 -0.91 6.22
N LEU A 98 -5.96 -1.62 7.24
CA LEU A 98 -5.13 -2.45 8.10
C LEU A 98 -4.54 -3.64 7.34
N CYS A 99 -5.33 -4.30 6.49
CA CYS A 99 -4.87 -5.39 5.64
C CYS A 99 -3.78 -4.91 4.69
N ASP A 100 -4.01 -3.85 3.92
CA ASP A 100 -3.02 -3.33 2.95
C ASP A 100 -1.70 -2.96 3.64
N PHE A 101 -1.78 -2.27 4.77
CA PHE A 101 -0.60 -1.94 5.57
C PHE A 101 0.11 -3.18 6.13
N SER A 102 -0.64 -4.12 6.72
CA SER A 102 -0.06 -5.32 7.34
C SER A 102 0.61 -6.22 6.31
N ILE A 103 0.01 -6.39 5.13
CA ILE A 103 0.61 -7.16 4.03
C ILE A 103 1.92 -6.51 3.57
N ASN A 104 1.95 -5.19 3.39
CA ASN A 104 3.20 -4.50 3.05
C ASN A 104 4.32 -4.78 4.08
N LYS A 105 4.01 -4.73 5.38
CA LYS A 105 5.00 -5.02 6.42
C LYS A 105 5.41 -6.49 6.47
N LEU A 106 4.47 -7.41 6.35
CA LEU A 106 4.75 -8.85 6.35
C LEU A 106 5.63 -9.25 5.18
N LEU A 107 5.37 -8.72 3.97
CA LEU A 107 6.23 -8.95 2.81
C LEU A 107 7.65 -8.45 3.09
N LYS A 108 7.81 -7.24 3.62
CA LYS A 108 9.14 -6.72 4.00
C LYS A 108 9.83 -7.61 5.03
N MET A 109 9.11 -8.06 6.07
CA MET A 109 9.67 -8.96 7.08
C MET A 109 10.15 -10.29 6.49
N ILE A 110 9.45 -10.85 5.50
CA ILE A 110 9.84 -12.09 4.84
C ILE A 110 11.02 -11.86 3.90
N TRP A 111 10.93 -10.85 3.04
CA TRP A 111 11.86 -10.69 1.92
C TRP A 111 13.21 -10.07 2.32
N TYR A 112 13.24 -9.29 3.40
CA TYR A 112 14.49 -8.79 4.00
C TYR A 112 15.06 -9.73 5.08
N ASP A 113 14.45 -10.89 5.33
CA ASP A 113 15.02 -11.95 6.18
C ASP A 113 16.19 -12.66 5.48
N GLU A 114 17.02 -13.39 6.23
CA GLU A 114 18.18 -14.14 5.70
C GLU A 114 17.81 -15.48 5.03
N LYS A 115 16.52 -15.82 4.98
CA LYS A 115 15.99 -17.04 4.33
C LYS A 115 16.37 -17.14 2.85
N SER A 116 16.40 -18.37 2.35
CA SER A 116 16.56 -18.61 0.91
C SER A 116 15.38 -18.04 0.12
N PHE A 117 15.60 -17.77 -1.17
CA PHE A 117 14.57 -17.25 -2.06
C PHE A 117 13.32 -18.15 -2.07
N ASP A 118 13.48 -19.47 -2.19
CA ASP A 118 12.36 -20.40 -2.25
C ASP A 118 11.58 -20.46 -0.92
N GLU A 119 12.26 -20.33 0.22
CA GLU A 119 11.61 -20.23 1.54
C GLU A 119 10.82 -18.92 1.70
N LYS A 120 11.31 -17.82 1.13
CA LYS A 120 10.60 -16.53 1.09
C LYS A 120 9.35 -16.61 0.23
N VAL A 121 9.43 -17.22 -0.95
CA VAL A 121 8.27 -17.50 -1.80
C VAL A 121 7.26 -18.38 -1.07
N LYS A 122 7.69 -19.49 -0.48
CA LYS A 122 6.82 -20.39 0.30
C LYS A 122 6.13 -19.67 1.47
N SER A 123 6.87 -18.84 2.21
CA SER A 123 6.32 -18.07 3.33
C SER A 123 5.28 -17.05 2.85
N THR A 124 5.54 -16.41 1.71
CA THR A 124 4.65 -15.43 1.10
C THR A 124 3.37 -16.09 0.57
N LEU A 125 3.47 -17.27 -0.04
CA LEU A 125 2.33 -18.05 -0.51
C LEU A 125 1.40 -18.48 0.63
N LYS A 126 1.97 -18.84 1.78
CA LYS A 126 1.18 -19.18 2.98
C LYS A 126 0.31 -18.02 3.46
N ILE A 127 0.79 -16.77 3.32
CA ILE A 127 -0.03 -15.59 3.62
C ILE A 127 -1.18 -15.47 2.62
N ALA A 128 -0.93 -15.70 1.33
CA ALA A 128 -1.99 -15.69 0.33
C ALA A 128 -3.06 -16.76 0.62
N GLU A 129 -2.67 -17.95 1.08
CA GLU A 129 -3.60 -19.00 1.50
C GLU A 129 -4.48 -18.54 2.67
N TRP A 130 -3.90 -17.95 3.72
CA TRP A 130 -4.69 -17.40 4.84
C TRP A 130 -5.67 -16.32 4.40
N LEU A 131 -5.26 -15.43 3.48
CA LEU A 131 -6.18 -14.42 2.94
C LEU A 131 -7.32 -15.02 2.13
N LYS A 132 -7.07 -16.11 1.38
CA LYS A 132 -8.12 -16.83 0.66
C LYS A 132 -9.11 -17.47 1.63
N GLU A 133 -8.64 -18.10 2.71
CA GLU A 133 -9.52 -18.65 3.75
C GLU A 133 -10.38 -17.56 4.40
N ILE A 134 -9.80 -16.40 4.71
CA ILE A 134 -10.57 -15.26 5.25
C ILE A 134 -11.61 -14.79 4.21
N LEU A 135 -11.21 -14.65 2.95
CA LEU A 135 -12.11 -14.25 1.87
C LEU A 135 -13.30 -15.23 1.74
N GLU A 136 -13.05 -16.53 1.77
CA GLU A 136 -14.09 -17.56 1.68
C GLU A 136 -15.06 -17.51 2.87
N GLN A 137 -14.55 -17.26 4.07
CA GLN A 137 -15.36 -17.20 5.29
C GLN A 137 -16.18 -15.91 5.41
N THR A 138 -15.64 -14.79 4.91
CA THR A 138 -16.21 -13.47 5.14
C THR A 138 -16.94 -12.91 3.92
N ASN A 139 -16.67 -13.44 2.73
CA ASN A 139 -17.03 -12.82 1.44
C ASN A 139 -16.58 -11.36 1.37
N TYR A 140 -15.41 -11.03 1.91
CA TYR A 140 -14.89 -9.66 1.89
C TYR A 140 -14.03 -9.44 0.63
N GLU A 141 -14.66 -9.09 -0.49
CA GLU A 141 -14.02 -9.06 -1.82
C GLU A 141 -12.90 -8.02 -1.94
N MET A 142 -12.79 -7.07 -1.02
CA MET A 142 -11.66 -6.13 -0.99
C MET A 142 -10.31 -6.82 -0.74
N LEU A 143 -10.30 -8.06 -0.24
CA LEU A 143 -9.07 -8.86 -0.13
C LEU A 143 -8.46 -9.24 -1.48
N TYR A 144 -9.20 -9.11 -2.60
CA TYR A 144 -8.61 -9.27 -3.93
C TYR A 144 -7.42 -8.33 -4.15
N ARG A 145 -7.47 -7.11 -3.62
CA ARG A 145 -6.33 -6.16 -3.67
C ARG A 145 -5.09 -6.69 -2.93
N SER A 146 -5.29 -7.25 -1.74
CA SER A 146 -4.18 -7.82 -0.95
C SER A 146 -3.60 -9.06 -1.62
N LEU A 147 -4.45 -9.91 -2.20
CA LEU A 147 -4.01 -11.10 -2.94
C LEU A 147 -3.22 -10.72 -4.20
N GLU A 148 -3.73 -9.77 -4.98
CA GLU A 148 -3.03 -9.19 -6.11
C GLU A 148 -1.65 -8.66 -5.70
N THR A 149 -1.58 -7.84 -4.64
CA THR A 149 -0.30 -7.29 -4.13
C THR A 149 0.72 -8.38 -3.79
N ILE A 150 0.26 -9.49 -3.18
CA ILE A 150 1.16 -10.58 -2.82
C ILE A 150 1.73 -11.25 -4.07
N TYR A 151 0.88 -11.54 -5.05
CA TYR A 151 1.30 -12.23 -6.26
C TYR A 151 2.16 -11.34 -7.18
N ASP A 152 1.82 -10.06 -7.31
CA ASP A 152 2.64 -9.05 -7.98
C ASP A 152 4.03 -8.98 -7.31
N HIS A 153 4.06 -8.93 -5.98
CA HIS A 153 5.33 -8.92 -5.25
C HIS A 153 6.17 -10.17 -5.54
N ILE A 154 5.59 -11.38 -5.48
CA ILE A 154 6.34 -12.61 -5.80
C ILE A 154 6.88 -12.55 -7.23
N GLY A 155 6.04 -12.22 -8.21
CA GLY A 155 6.45 -12.10 -9.62
C GLY A 155 7.58 -11.09 -9.80
N GLY A 156 7.48 -9.93 -9.15
CA GLY A 156 8.52 -8.90 -9.16
C GLY A 156 9.84 -9.37 -8.55
N GLN A 157 9.81 -10.18 -7.49
CA GLN A 157 11.03 -10.75 -6.91
C GLN A 157 11.69 -11.78 -7.84
N TYR A 158 10.92 -12.59 -8.54
CA TYR A 158 11.45 -13.47 -9.59
C TYR A 158 12.09 -12.66 -10.72
N HIS A 159 11.45 -11.57 -11.15
CA HIS A 159 12.01 -10.67 -12.14
C HIS A 159 13.34 -10.05 -11.70
N PHE A 160 13.41 -9.49 -10.48
CA PHE A 160 14.66 -8.94 -9.95
C PHE A 160 15.76 -9.99 -9.77
N ALA A 161 15.40 -11.28 -9.66
CA ALA A 161 16.33 -12.40 -9.65
C ALA A 161 16.73 -12.91 -11.05
N ASN A 162 16.25 -12.30 -12.13
CA ASN A 162 16.37 -12.78 -13.52
C ASN A 162 15.81 -14.19 -13.72
N ARG A 163 14.72 -14.52 -13.02
CA ARG A 163 14.00 -15.80 -13.05
C ARG A 163 12.59 -15.61 -13.60
N ASP A 164 12.56 -14.95 -14.73
CA ASP A 164 11.37 -14.40 -15.39
C ASP A 164 10.30 -15.48 -15.68
N ILE A 165 10.70 -16.64 -16.18
CA ILE A 165 9.81 -17.76 -16.52
C ILE A 165 9.08 -18.26 -15.26
N GLU A 166 9.76 -18.34 -14.12
CA GLU A 166 9.14 -18.74 -12.85
C GLU A 166 8.25 -17.65 -12.25
N GLY A 167 8.46 -16.38 -12.64
CA GLY A 167 7.66 -15.23 -12.21
C GLY A 167 6.31 -15.11 -12.90
N ILE A 168 6.23 -15.46 -14.19
CA ILE A 168 5.02 -15.30 -15.03
C ILE A 168 3.74 -15.84 -14.37
N PRO A 169 3.69 -17.07 -13.83
CA PRO A 169 2.46 -17.59 -13.23
C PRO A 169 1.93 -16.75 -12.06
N TYR A 170 2.82 -16.04 -11.34
CA TYR A 170 2.43 -15.16 -10.26
C TYR A 170 1.89 -13.83 -10.77
N PHE A 171 2.44 -13.29 -11.86
CA PHE A 171 1.84 -12.13 -12.54
C PHE A 171 0.45 -12.45 -13.11
N GLU A 172 0.24 -13.65 -13.67
CA GLU A 172 -1.08 -14.10 -14.11
C GLU A 172 -2.09 -14.19 -12.94
N LEU A 173 -1.66 -14.71 -11.79
CA LEU A 173 -2.47 -14.72 -10.57
C LEU A 173 -2.80 -13.30 -10.08
N ALA A 174 -1.80 -12.41 -10.08
CA ALA A 174 -2.00 -11.01 -9.71
C ALA A 174 -3.03 -10.33 -10.63
N LEU A 175 -2.90 -10.54 -11.95
CA LEU A 175 -3.86 -10.06 -12.95
C LEU A 175 -5.26 -10.62 -12.73
N ASN A 176 -5.39 -11.92 -12.40
CA ASN A 176 -6.69 -12.52 -12.10
C ASN A 176 -7.37 -11.87 -10.89
N PHE A 177 -6.62 -11.58 -9.83
CA PHE A 177 -7.18 -10.91 -8.65
C PHE A 177 -7.48 -9.43 -8.91
N ALA A 178 -6.67 -8.74 -9.70
CA ALA A 178 -6.97 -7.40 -10.21
C ALA A 178 -8.30 -7.37 -10.98
N GLN A 179 -8.52 -8.33 -11.89
CA GLN A 179 -9.77 -8.44 -12.65
C GLN A 179 -10.97 -8.69 -11.73
N LYS A 180 -10.85 -9.60 -10.77
CA LYS A 180 -11.91 -9.86 -9.77
C LYS A 180 -12.23 -8.62 -8.93
N LEU A 181 -11.22 -7.82 -8.57
CA LEU A 181 -11.42 -6.55 -7.89
C LEU A 181 -12.16 -5.55 -8.79
N ASP A 182 -11.74 -5.38 -10.04
CA ASP A 182 -12.39 -4.48 -11.01
C ASP A 182 -13.86 -4.88 -11.23
N GLU A 183 -14.13 -6.18 -11.46
CA GLU A 183 -15.48 -6.74 -11.58
C GLU A 183 -16.32 -6.48 -10.32
N PHE A 184 -15.73 -6.65 -9.13
CA PHE A 184 -16.42 -6.36 -7.89
C PHE A 184 -16.76 -4.88 -7.80
N ILE A 185 -15.80 -3.97 -7.98
CA ILE A 185 -15.99 -2.52 -7.91
C ILE A 185 -17.06 -2.04 -8.90
N LEU A 186 -17.07 -2.60 -10.12
CA LEU A 186 -18.02 -2.27 -11.18
C LEU A 186 -19.43 -2.85 -11.00
N SER A 187 -19.56 -3.91 -10.20
CA SER A 187 -20.85 -4.57 -9.99
C SER A 187 -21.72 -3.89 -8.95
N ASP A 188 -23.04 -4.09 -9.06
CA ASP A 188 -24.05 -3.69 -8.06
C ASP A 188 -23.94 -4.47 -6.73
N ARG A 189 -23.06 -5.48 -6.65
CA ARG A 189 -22.79 -6.22 -5.41
C ARG A 189 -22.36 -5.24 -4.32
N GLN A 190 -22.64 -5.53 -3.06
CA GLN A 190 -22.15 -4.72 -1.94
C GLN A 190 -21.47 -5.61 -0.94
N ILE A 191 -20.46 -5.07 -0.26
CA ILE A 191 -19.97 -5.72 0.95
C ILE A 191 -21.16 -5.77 1.93
N PRO A 192 -21.40 -6.89 2.62
CA PRO A 192 -22.55 -7.00 3.50
C PRO A 192 -22.64 -5.86 4.51
N ASN A 193 -23.85 -5.31 4.65
CA ASN A 193 -24.23 -4.33 5.68
C ASN A 193 -23.57 -2.94 5.60
N THR A 194 -22.76 -2.63 4.58
CA THR A 194 -22.28 -1.25 4.31
C THR A 194 -23.12 -0.58 3.23
N TYR A 195 -22.99 0.74 3.06
CA TYR A 195 -23.55 1.46 1.92
C TYR A 195 -22.52 1.65 0.80
N TYR A 196 -23.00 1.98 -0.40
CA TYR A 196 -22.27 1.98 -1.68
C TYR A 196 -20.95 2.79 -1.70
N LYS A 197 -20.83 3.80 -0.83
CA LYS A 197 -19.69 4.73 -0.82
C LYS A 197 -18.36 4.05 -0.51
N LEU A 198 -18.37 2.94 0.22
CA LEU A 198 -17.15 2.21 0.58
C LEU A 198 -16.29 1.86 -0.63
N LYS A 199 -16.91 1.32 -1.68
CA LYS A 199 -16.21 0.96 -2.92
C LYS A 199 -15.55 2.17 -3.56
N ILE A 200 -16.28 3.28 -3.66
CA ILE A 200 -15.81 4.54 -4.26
C ILE A 200 -14.61 5.09 -3.48
N ASP A 201 -14.71 5.14 -2.15
CA ASP A 201 -13.68 5.70 -1.30
C ASP A 201 -12.40 4.85 -1.33
N ILE A 202 -12.53 3.51 -1.37
CA ILE A 202 -11.36 2.63 -1.52
C ILE A 202 -10.78 2.73 -2.93
N SER A 203 -11.60 2.70 -3.99
CA SER A 203 -11.13 2.88 -5.38
C SER A 203 -10.35 4.19 -5.55
N THR A 204 -10.84 5.27 -4.93
CA THR A 204 -10.14 6.57 -4.94
C THR A 204 -8.80 6.47 -4.23
N ASN A 205 -8.75 5.78 -3.07
CA ASN A 205 -7.51 5.61 -2.30
C ASN A 205 -6.45 4.80 -3.07
N ILE A 206 -6.83 3.74 -3.78
CA ILE A 206 -5.92 2.97 -4.65
C ILE A 206 -5.58 3.68 -5.98
N GLY A 207 -5.87 4.98 -6.09
CA GLY A 207 -5.58 5.79 -7.26
C GLY A 207 -6.32 5.33 -8.52
N MET A 208 -7.44 4.60 -8.39
CA MET A 208 -8.31 4.32 -9.54
C MET A 208 -9.18 5.56 -9.78
N SER A 209 -8.68 6.49 -10.59
CA SER A 209 -9.48 7.63 -11.06
C SER A 209 -10.58 7.21 -12.05
N VAL A 210 -10.54 5.97 -12.55
CA VAL A 210 -11.54 5.36 -13.43
C VAL A 210 -11.65 3.85 -13.17
N PRO A 211 -12.86 3.27 -13.28
CA PRO A 211 -13.00 1.82 -13.39
C PRO A 211 -12.19 1.30 -14.59
N TRP A 212 -11.56 0.12 -14.48
CA TRP A 212 -10.50 -0.42 -15.38
C TRP A 212 -9.09 0.15 -15.18
N GLY A 213 -8.91 1.09 -14.25
CA GLY A 213 -7.60 1.69 -14.00
C GLY A 213 -6.56 0.68 -13.49
N PHE A 214 -6.97 -0.38 -12.81
CA PHE A 214 -6.04 -1.31 -12.17
C PHE A 214 -5.46 -2.32 -13.17
N VAL A 215 -6.32 -3.04 -13.91
CA VAL A 215 -5.89 -3.95 -14.98
C VAL A 215 -5.11 -3.21 -16.06
N LYS A 216 -5.57 -2.02 -16.47
CA LYS A 216 -4.85 -1.21 -17.47
C LYS A 216 -3.44 -0.82 -16.98
N ARG A 217 -3.27 -0.42 -15.71
CA ARG A 217 -1.95 -0.11 -15.14
C ARG A 217 -1.05 -1.33 -15.09
N MET A 218 -1.58 -2.47 -14.68
CA MET A 218 -0.85 -3.74 -14.68
C MET A 218 -0.37 -4.09 -16.09
N ILE A 219 -1.26 -4.05 -17.08
CA ILE A 219 -0.92 -4.29 -18.49
C ILE A 219 0.07 -3.23 -19.01
N GLU A 220 -0.03 -1.96 -18.62
CA GLU A 220 0.94 -0.93 -19.01
C GLU A 220 2.31 -1.14 -18.34
N TRP A 221 2.35 -1.62 -17.10
CA TRP A 221 3.58 -1.93 -16.37
C TRP A 221 4.26 -3.18 -16.94
N TYR A 222 3.52 -4.27 -17.15
CA TYR A 222 4.05 -5.49 -17.76
C TYR A 222 4.27 -5.35 -19.27
N GLY A 223 3.41 -4.63 -19.98
CA GLY A 223 3.52 -4.42 -21.43
C GLY A 223 4.69 -3.53 -21.84
N LYS A 224 5.14 -2.60 -20.98
CA LYS A 224 6.40 -1.87 -21.16
C LYS A 224 7.64 -2.73 -20.92
N GLY A 225 7.48 -3.91 -20.33
CA GLY A 225 8.51 -4.91 -20.16
C GLY A 225 8.45 -6.04 -21.19
N GLU A 226 7.94 -5.86 -22.42
CA GLU A 226 7.97 -6.90 -23.47
C GLU A 226 7.44 -8.31 -23.07
N TRP A 227 6.50 -8.43 -22.13
CA TRP A 227 5.99 -9.73 -21.69
C TRP A 227 4.80 -10.25 -22.52
N TYR A 228 4.10 -9.37 -23.23
CA TYR A 228 2.83 -9.65 -23.92
C TYR A 228 2.87 -9.31 -25.44
N ALA A 229 4.05 -9.31 -26.07
CA ALA A 229 4.15 -9.01 -27.50
C ALA A 229 3.60 -10.11 -28.43
N GLU A 230 3.23 -11.29 -27.91
CA GLU A 230 2.75 -12.43 -28.71
C GLU A 230 1.58 -13.22 -28.06
N LEU A 231 0.54 -12.53 -27.59
CA LEU A 231 -0.81 -13.10 -27.45
C LEU A 231 -1.78 -12.36 -28.39
#